data_AF-A0A5C9AE60-F1
#
_entry.id   AF-A0A5C9AE60-F1
#
_cell.length_a   1.000
_cell.length_b   1.000
_cell.length_c   1.000
_cell.angle_alpha   90.00
_cell.angle_beta   90.00
_cell.angle_gamma   90.00
#
_symmetry.space_group_name_H-M   'P 1'
#
loop_
_entity.id
_entity.type
_entity.pdbx_description
1 polymer ?
#
loop_
_entity_poly.entity_id
_entity_poly.type
_entity_poly.pdbx_seq_one_letter_code
_entity_poly.pdbx_strand_id
1 'polypeptide(L)'
;VPREVLGQLLAHYLQLQVNNDQSLDVSQLNEDAQLMGTEKIHEWLVLFTQHALPLLDEIDIARASQDSEKIKRAAHQLKSSCSSLGMHIASQLCAQLEQQPLSAPLPHEEITRSVAALEAWLHKKDLNAI
;
A
#
# COMPACT_ATOMS: atom_id res chain seq x y z
N VAL A 1 15.81 19.72 23.52
CA VAL A 1 15.89 18.24 23.42
C VAL A 1 17.35 17.84 23.54
N PRO A 2 17.74 16.92 24.44
CA PRO A 2 19.12 16.45 24.57
C PRO A 2 19.59 15.78 23.27
N ARG A 3 20.87 15.95 22.90
CA ARG A 3 21.44 15.41 21.65
C ARG A 3 21.30 13.88 21.53
N GLU A 4 21.39 13.15 22.63
CA GLU A 4 21.22 11.69 22.64
C GLU A 4 19.78 11.27 22.31
N VAL A 5 18.78 12.03 22.76
CA VAL A 5 17.37 11.76 22.44
C VAL A 5 17.09 12.01 20.95
N LEU A 6 17.70 13.06 20.37
CA LEU A 6 17.64 13.32 18.92
C LEU A 6 18.32 12.21 18.11
N GLY A 7 19.48 11.72 18.54
CA GLY A 7 20.17 10.61 17.90
C GLY A 7 19.38 9.30 17.93
N GLN A 8 18.74 9.01 19.07
CA GLN A 8 17.86 7.82 19.21
C GLN A 8 16.58 7.95 18.39
N LEU A 9 15.97 9.13 18.34
CA LEU A 9 14.80 9.38 17.49
C LEU A 9 15.16 9.24 16.01
N LEU A 10 16.28 9.81 15.56
CA LEU A 10 16.76 9.66 14.18
C LEU A 10 17.04 8.21 13.82
N ALA A 11 17.73 7.45 14.68
CA ALA A 11 17.97 6.03 14.47
C ALA A 11 16.66 5.23 14.41
N HIS A 12 15.70 5.57 15.28
CA HIS A 12 14.36 4.97 15.27
C HIS A 12 13.59 5.28 13.98
N TYR A 13 13.59 6.54 13.52
CA TYR A 13 12.96 6.93 12.26
C TYR A 13 13.64 6.28 11.05
N LEU A 14 14.97 6.18 11.04
CA LEU A 14 15.73 5.49 10.00
C LEU A 14 15.47 3.97 10.00
N GLN A 15 15.39 3.33 11.17
CA GLN A 15 15.03 1.92 11.27
C GLN A 15 13.57 1.65 10.87
N LEU A 16 12.65 2.57 11.15
CA LEU A 16 11.29 2.53 10.59
C LEU A 16 11.27 2.67 9.07
N GLN A 17 12.21 3.41 8.48
CA GLN A 17 12.36 3.50 7.03
C GLN A 17 13.00 2.25 6.41
N VAL A 18 13.97 1.63 7.09
CA VAL A 18 14.65 0.40 6.64
C VAL A 18 13.79 -0.85 6.84
N ASN A 19 12.93 -0.91 7.86
CA ASN A 19 11.96 -2.00 8.01
C ASN A 19 10.75 -1.84 7.06
N ASN A 20 10.55 -0.64 6.49
CA ASN A 20 9.57 -0.38 5.43
C ASN A 20 10.04 -0.80 4.03
N ASP A 21 11.25 -1.36 3.88
CA ASP A 21 11.73 -1.92 2.60
C ASP A 21 10.92 -3.15 2.14
N GLN A 22 10.01 -3.67 2.98
CA GLN A 22 9.04 -4.71 2.61
C GLN A 22 7.59 -4.16 2.60
N SER A 23 7.38 -3.02 1.92
CA SER A 23 6.03 -2.57 1.53
C SER A 23 5.26 -3.66 0.77
N LEU A 24 5.99 -4.52 0.05
CA LEU A 24 5.47 -5.63 -0.73
C LEU A 24 5.84 -7.00 -0.15
N ASP A 25 4.87 -7.91 -0.18
CA ASP A 25 5.08 -9.35 -0.03
C ASP A 25 5.63 -9.91 -1.35
N VAL A 26 6.96 -9.84 -1.47
CA VAL A 26 7.69 -10.33 -2.64
C VAL A 26 7.54 -11.85 -2.83
N SER A 27 7.30 -12.60 -1.75
CA SER A 27 7.11 -14.06 -1.84
C SER A 27 5.79 -14.36 -2.55
N GLN A 28 4.69 -13.72 -2.13
CA GLN A 28 3.40 -13.83 -2.81
C GLN A 28 3.52 -13.43 -4.29
N LEU A 29 4.14 -12.29 -4.59
CA LEU A 29 4.31 -11.83 -5.97
C LEU A 29 5.12 -12.80 -6.84
N ASN A 30 6.15 -13.45 -6.27
CA ASN A 30 6.90 -14.47 -6.97
C ASN A 30 6.06 -15.72 -7.25
N GLU A 31 5.25 -16.17 -6.29
CA GLU A 31 4.34 -17.31 -6.47
C GLU A 31 3.29 -17.00 -7.54
N ASP A 32 2.66 -15.83 -7.47
CA ASP A 32 1.70 -15.38 -8.47
C ASP A 32 2.36 -15.32 -9.86
N ALA A 33 3.54 -14.71 -9.99
CA ALA A 33 4.23 -14.64 -11.28
C ALA A 33 4.60 -16.02 -11.84
N GLN A 34 4.93 -17.00 -10.97
CA GLN A 34 5.18 -18.37 -11.41
C GLN A 34 3.90 -19.07 -11.89
N LEU A 35 2.76 -18.78 -11.28
CA LEU A 35 1.48 -19.42 -11.59
C LEU A 35 0.81 -18.85 -12.85
N MET A 36 0.84 -17.54 -13.03
CA MET A 36 0.07 -16.84 -14.08
C MET A 36 0.90 -15.92 -14.99
N GLY A 37 2.20 -15.80 -14.75
CA GLY A 37 3.08 -14.91 -15.51
C GLY A 37 3.06 -13.46 -15.01
N THR A 38 4.13 -12.72 -15.31
CA THR A 38 4.29 -11.31 -14.92
C THR A 38 3.32 -10.38 -15.65
N GLU A 39 2.90 -10.73 -16.88
CA GLU A 39 1.89 -9.98 -17.65
C GLU A 39 0.58 -9.85 -16.89
N LYS A 40 0.17 -10.91 -16.17
CA LYS A 40 -1.08 -10.89 -15.41
C LYS A 40 -1.02 -9.94 -14.22
N ILE A 41 0.14 -9.85 -13.58
CA ILE A 41 0.39 -8.92 -12.48
C ILE A 41 0.39 -7.47 -13.01
N HIS A 42 0.93 -7.21 -14.20
CA HIS A 42 0.80 -5.91 -14.88
C HIS A 42 -0.66 -5.53 -15.11
N GLU A 43 -1.48 -6.43 -15.65
CA GLU A 43 -2.92 -6.18 -15.83
C GLU A 43 -3.61 -5.83 -14.52
N TRP A 44 -3.32 -6.58 -13.44
CA TRP A 44 -3.89 -6.33 -12.13
C TRP A 44 -3.44 -5.00 -11.52
N LEU A 45 -2.20 -4.60 -11.74
CA LEU A 45 -1.71 -3.29 -11.33
C LEU A 45 -2.46 -2.16 -12.07
N VAL A 46 -2.68 -2.30 -13.37
CA VAL A 46 -3.48 -1.34 -14.15
C VAL A 46 -4.90 -1.25 -13.60
N LEU A 47 -5.56 -2.39 -13.39
CA LEU A 47 -6.90 -2.42 -12.79
C LEU A 47 -6.92 -1.80 -11.40
N PHE A 48 -5.91 -2.09 -10.58
CA PHE A 48 -5.77 -1.52 -9.25
C PHE A 48 -5.69 0.00 -9.31
N THR A 49 -4.83 0.59 -10.14
CA THR A 49 -4.71 2.06 -10.23
C THR A 49 -6.01 2.72 -10.70
N GLN A 50 -6.74 2.08 -11.63
CA GLN A 50 -8.04 2.57 -12.11
C GLN A 50 -9.11 2.57 -11.01
N HIS A 51 -9.07 1.62 -10.07
CA HIS A 51 -10.06 1.49 -9.00
C HIS A 51 -9.63 2.13 -7.69
N ALA A 52 -8.33 2.18 -7.39
CA ALA A 52 -7.81 2.67 -6.12
C ALA A 52 -7.86 4.20 -6.03
N LEU A 53 -7.56 4.93 -7.13
CA LEU A 53 -7.59 6.39 -7.12
C LEU A 53 -9.01 6.94 -6.83
N PRO A 54 -10.09 6.47 -7.49
CA PRO A 54 -11.44 6.89 -7.13
C PRO A 54 -11.83 6.57 -5.68
N LEU A 55 -11.42 5.39 -5.16
CA LEU A 55 -11.72 5.01 -3.78
C LEU A 55 -10.99 5.89 -2.75
N LEU A 56 -9.78 6.34 -3.09
CA LEU A 56 -9.00 7.29 -2.28
C LEU A 56 -9.68 8.67 -2.23
N ASP A 57 -10.12 9.19 -3.39
CA ASP A 57 -10.92 10.41 -3.45
C ASP A 57 -12.25 10.27 -2.66
N GLU A 58 -12.93 9.13 -2.77
CA GLU A 58 -14.15 8.85 -2.00
C GLU A 58 -13.89 8.88 -0.49
N ILE A 59 -12.75 8.33 -0.03
CA ILE A 59 -12.36 8.39 1.38
C ILE A 59 -12.16 9.83 1.83
N ASP A 60 -11.51 10.68 1.03
CA ASP A 60 -11.27 12.08 1.39
C ASP A 60 -12.57 12.88 1.46
N ILE A 61 -13.47 12.69 0.49
CA ILE A 61 -14.79 13.32 0.49
C ILE A 61 -15.61 12.83 1.69
N ALA A 62 -15.60 11.52 1.96
CA ALA A 62 -16.31 10.93 3.10
C ALA A 62 -15.73 11.37 4.44
N ARG A 63 -14.40 11.57 4.53
CA ARG A 63 -13.71 12.14 5.69
C ARG A 63 -14.16 13.56 5.96
N ALA A 64 -14.20 14.41 4.92
CA ALA A 64 -14.63 15.80 5.02
C ALA A 64 -16.10 15.93 5.46
N SER A 65 -16.95 14.98 5.05
CA SER A 65 -18.37 14.89 5.43
C SER A 65 -18.63 14.04 6.69
N GLN A 66 -17.58 13.53 7.33
CA GLN A 66 -17.62 12.62 8.49
C GLN A 66 -18.49 11.35 8.28
N ASP A 67 -18.66 10.91 7.04
CA ASP A 67 -19.43 9.73 6.67
C ASP A 67 -18.60 8.45 6.91
N SER A 68 -18.64 7.98 8.16
CA SER A 68 -17.85 6.81 8.59
C SER A 68 -18.20 5.53 7.82
N GLU A 69 -19.45 5.35 7.41
CA GLU A 69 -19.87 4.13 6.70
C GLU A 69 -19.32 4.08 5.27
N LYS A 70 -19.27 5.23 4.58
CA LYS A 70 -18.60 5.30 3.27
C LYS A 70 -17.10 5.04 3.38
N ILE A 71 -16.43 5.64 4.37
CA ILE A 71 -14.99 5.41 4.59
C ILE A 71 -14.72 3.92 4.85
N LYS A 72 -15.52 3.26 5.70
CA LYS A 72 -15.37 1.81 5.96
C LYS A 72 -15.48 0.98 4.69
N ARG A 73 -16.49 1.25 3.86
CA ARG A 73 -16.72 0.50 2.61
C ARG A 73 -15.59 0.73 1.62
N ALA A 74 -15.13 1.96 1.45
CA ALA A 74 -14.02 2.27 0.55
C ALA A 74 -12.71 1.66 1.06
N ALA A 75 -12.44 1.76 2.36
CA ALA A 75 -11.27 1.15 3.01
C ALA A 75 -11.28 -0.38 2.90
N HIS A 76 -12.43 -1.04 3.06
CA HIS A 76 -12.55 -2.48 2.90
C HIS A 76 -12.23 -2.94 1.46
N GLN A 77 -12.72 -2.20 0.46
CA GLN A 77 -12.43 -2.47 -0.95
C GLN A 77 -10.94 -2.29 -1.24
N LEU A 78 -10.36 -1.15 -0.83
CA LEU A 78 -8.93 -0.88 -0.99
C LEU A 78 -8.06 -1.91 -0.28
N LYS A 79 -8.42 -2.33 0.95
CA LYS A 79 -7.70 -3.37 1.70
C LYS A 79 -7.57 -4.65 0.89
N SER A 80 -8.68 -5.14 0.37
CA SER A 80 -8.72 -6.37 -0.42
C SER A 80 -7.86 -6.25 -1.68
N SER A 81 -7.98 -5.12 -2.40
CA SER A 81 -7.20 -4.84 -3.60
C SER A 81 -5.69 -4.71 -3.32
N CYS A 82 -5.31 -4.08 -2.21
CA CYS A 82 -3.91 -4.00 -1.76
C CYS A 82 -3.36 -5.39 -1.43
N SER A 83 -4.13 -6.20 -0.71
CA SER A 83 -3.74 -7.56 -0.32
C SER A 83 -3.52 -8.47 -1.53
N SER A 84 -4.34 -8.36 -2.58
CA SER A 84 -4.17 -9.17 -3.80
C SER A 84 -2.90 -8.85 -4.58
N LEU A 85 -2.32 -7.65 -4.40
CA LEU A 85 -1.07 -7.24 -5.05
C LEU A 85 0.13 -7.30 -4.11
N GLY A 86 0.03 -8.05 -3.02
CA GLY A 86 1.09 -8.15 -2.02
C GLY A 86 1.40 -6.84 -1.30
N MET A 87 0.58 -5.80 -1.39
CA MET A 87 0.82 -4.50 -0.75
C MET A 87 0.45 -4.56 0.73
N HIS A 88 1.26 -5.25 1.52
CA HIS A 88 0.96 -5.63 2.89
C HIS A 88 0.74 -4.41 3.80
N ILE A 89 1.61 -3.39 3.74
CA ILE A 89 1.52 -2.21 4.61
C ILE A 89 0.29 -1.38 4.23
N ALA A 90 0.06 -1.17 2.92
CA ALA A 90 -1.12 -0.47 2.43
C ALA A 90 -2.42 -1.17 2.86
N SER A 91 -2.47 -2.50 2.77
CA SER A 91 -3.59 -3.32 3.24
C SER A 91 -3.84 -3.14 4.75
N GLN A 92 -2.77 -3.13 5.57
CA GLN A 92 -2.90 -2.88 7.01
C GLN A 92 -3.41 -1.48 7.33
N LEU A 93 -2.95 -0.45 6.63
CA LEU A 93 -3.46 0.92 6.81
C LEU A 93 -4.94 1.00 6.41
N CYS A 94 -5.35 0.34 5.34
CA CYS A 94 -6.76 0.24 4.96
C CYS A 94 -7.59 -0.48 6.03
N ALA A 95 -7.06 -1.54 6.64
CA ALA A 95 -7.72 -2.23 7.75
C ALA A 95 -7.87 -1.34 9.00
N GLN A 96 -6.86 -0.52 9.31
CA GLN A 96 -6.94 0.45 10.40
C GLN A 96 -7.99 1.52 10.09
N LEU A 97 -8.05 1.99 8.85
CA LEU A 97 -9.06 2.95 8.39
C LEU A 97 -10.47 2.37 8.45
N GLU A 98 -10.65 1.09 8.11
CA GLU A 98 -11.93 0.38 8.26
C GLU A 98 -12.37 0.30 9.75
N GLN A 99 -11.44 0.11 10.68
CA GLN A 99 -11.78 0.06 12.11
C GLN A 99 -12.00 1.45 12.73
N GLN A 100 -11.24 2.45 12.26
CA GLN A 100 -11.22 3.79 12.83
C GLN A 100 -11.32 4.87 11.73
N PRO A 101 -12.50 5.01 11.09
CA PRO A 101 -12.67 5.80 9.86
C PRO A 101 -12.24 7.26 9.95
N LEU A 102 -12.44 7.88 11.12
CA LEU A 102 -12.21 9.31 11.31
C LEU A 102 -10.82 9.62 11.90
N SER A 103 -10.22 8.68 12.63
CA SER A 103 -8.96 8.89 13.36
C SER A 103 -7.76 8.19 12.75
N ALA A 104 -7.95 7.14 11.94
CA ALA A 104 -6.85 6.44 11.30
C ALA A 104 -6.17 7.31 10.22
N PRO A 105 -4.86 7.16 10.01
CA PRO A 105 -4.15 7.82 8.92
C PRO A 105 -4.73 7.41 7.55
N LEU A 106 -4.63 8.31 6.58
CA LEU A 106 -4.99 8.01 5.19
C LEU A 106 -3.91 7.15 4.53
N PRO A 107 -4.28 6.15 3.69
CA PRO A 107 -3.31 5.24 3.08
C PRO A 107 -2.63 5.79 1.80
N HIS A 108 -2.90 7.02 1.38
CA HIS A 108 -2.43 7.62 0.11
C HIS A 108 -0.94 7.46 -0.16
N GLU A 109 -0.10 7.90 0.80
CA GLU A 109 1.35 7.88 0.63
C GLU A 109 1.88 6.45 0.50
N GLU A 110 1.32 5.53 1.28
CA GLU A 110 1.74 4.14 1.28
C GLU A 110 1.27 3.39 0.04
N ILE A 111 0.06 3.66 -0.46
CA ILE A 111 -0.43 3.09 -1.72
C ILE A 111 0.46 3.58 -2.87
N THR A 112 0.78 4.87 -2.92
CA THR A 112 1.67 5.43 -3.95
C THR A 112 3.05 4.77 -3.90
N ARG A 113 3.61 4.59 -2.69
CA ARG A 113 4.88 3.90 -2.48
C ARG A 113 4.82 2.43 -2.93
N SER A 114 3.75 1.72 -2.56
CA SER A 114 3.57 0.30 -2.88
C SER A 114 3.38 0.07 -4.38
N VAL A 115 2.66 0.97 -5.07
CA VAL A 115 2.54 0.96 -6.53
C VAL A 115 3.91 1.14 -7.18
N ALA A 116 4.68 2.16 -6.79
CA ALA A 116 6.01 2.40 -7.34
C ALA A 116 6.98 1.25 -7.08
N ALA A 117 6.90 0.63 -5.90
CA ALA A 117 7.69 -0.55 -5.57
C ALA A 117 7.32 -1.75 -6.45
N LEU A 118 6.03 -1.92 -6.77
CA LEU A 118 5.54 -3.04 -7.57
C LEU A 118 5.92 -2.86 -9.04
N GLU A 119 5.82 -1.65 -9.57
CA GLU A 119 6.34 -1.29 -10.90
C GLU A 119 7.84 -1.58 -11.01
N ALA A 120 8.63 -1.19 -10.01
CA ALA A 120 10.06 -1.47 -9.99
C ALA A 120 10.37 -2.97 -9.90
N TRP A 121 9.57 -3.73 -9.16
CA TRP A 121 9.70 -5.19 -9.09
C TRP A 121 9.37 -5.86 -10.43
N LEU A 122 8.28 -5.45 -11.08
CA LEU A 122 7.87 -5.95 -12.39
C LEU A 122 8.96 -5.68 -13.45
N HIS A 123 9.48 -4.45 -13.49
CA HIS A 123 10.55 -4.10 -14.41
C HIS A 123 11.81 -4.96 -14.20
N LYS A 124 12.19 -5.23 -12.94
CA LYS A 124 13.29 -6.17 -12.65
C LYS A 124 12.99 -7.59 -13.12
N LYS A 125 11.74 -8.05 -13.03
CA LYS A 125 11.35 -9.39 -13.51
C LYS A 125 11.43 -9.49 -15.03
N ASP A 126 10.93 -8.48 -15.74
CA ASP A 126 11.00 -8.43 -17.21
C ASP A 126 12.45 -8.42 -17.69
N LEU A 127 13.35 -7.67 -17.04
CA LEU A 127 14.78 -7.66 -17.37
C LEU A 127 15.49 -9.00 -17.13
N ASN A 128 15.05 -9.78 -16.14
CA ASN A 128 15.63 -11.09 -15.83
C ASN A 128 15.00 -12.24 -16.63
N ALA A 129 13.95 -11.96 -17.41
CA ALA A 129 13.29 -12.92 -18.29
C ALA A 129 13.93 -12.98 -19.70
N ILE A 130 14.89 -12.08 -19.99
CA ILE A 130 15.68 -11.98 -21.22
C ILE A 130 17.05 -12.64 -21.02
#